data_AF-A0A954CQX6-F1
#
_entry.id   AF-A0A954CQX6-F1
#
_cell.length_a   1.000
_cell.length_b   1.000
_cell.length_c   1.000
_cell.angle_alpha   90.00
_cell.angle_beta   90.00
_cell.angle_gamma   90.00
#
_symmetry.space_group_name_H-M   'P 1'
#
loop_
_entity.id
_entity.type
_entity.pdbx_description
1 polymer ?
#
loop_
_entity_poly.entity_id
_entity_poly.type
_entity_poly.pdbx_seq_one_letter_code
_entity_poly.pdbx_strand_id
1 'polypeptide(L)' 'SRNAEHLELARREFHVGNLYLNRKCTGALVGSQPFGGFNMSGTDSKAGGKEYMLLFTQAKLVSEKINW' A
#
# COMPACT_ATOMS: atom_id res chain seq x y z
N SER A 1 -4.34 6.04 20.96
CA SER A 1 -5.06 5.40 22.10
C SER A 1 -4.09 4.47 22.81
N ARG A 2 -4.21 4.31 24.14
CA ARG A 2 -3.48 3.28 24.89
C ARG A 2 -4.34 2.04 25.19
N ASN A 3 -5.63 2.07 24.86
CA ASN A 3 -6.53 0.92 24.95
C ASN A 3 -6.36 0.06 23.69
N ALA A 4 -6.07 -1.23 23.88
CA ALA A 4 -5.82 -2.18 22.79
C ALA A 4 -7.07 -2.42 21.91
N GLU A 5 -8.26 -2.51 22.50
CA GLU A 5 -9.51 -2.71 21.78
C GLU A 5 -9.81 -1.53 20.85
N HIS A 6 -9.52 -0.30 21.30
CA HIS A 6 -9.68 0.88 20.45
C HIS A 6 -8.70 0.89 19.27
N LEU A 7 -7.47 0.41 19.49
CA LEU A 7 -6.48 0.33 18.41
C LEU A 7 -6.88 -0.73 17.38
N GLU A 8 -7.44 -1.85 17.83
CA GLU A 8 -7.93 -2.90 16.96
C GLU A 8 -9.17 -2.46 16.19
N LEU A 9 -10.11 -1.79 16.85
CA LEU A 9 -11.25 -1.17 16.18
C LEU A 9 -10.79 -0.18 15.11
N ALA A 10 -9.79 0.65 15.39
CA ALA A 10 -9.25 1.57 14.39
C ALA A 10 -8.60 0.83 13.20
N ARG A 11 -7.87 -0.27 13.42
CA ARG A 11 -7.32 -1.08 12.31
C ARG A 11 -8.40 -1.65 11.40
N ARG A 12 -9.53 -2.06 11.99
CA ARG A 12 -10.64 -2.68 11.25
C ARG A 12 -11.50 -1.65 10.53
N GLU A 13 -11.83 -0.54 11.18
CA GLU A 13 -12.86 0.39 10.72
C GLU A 13 -12.28 1.60 9.97
N PHE A 14 -11.03 2.02 10.23
CA PHE A 14 -10.47 3.17 9.53
C PHE A 14 -10.04 2.79 8.12
N HIS A 15 -10.93 3.09 7.18
CA HIS A 15 -10.68 2.94 5.76
C HIS A 15 -9.76 4.06 5.25
N VAL A 16 -8.45 3.88 5.42
CA VAL A 16 -7.40 4.83 4.99
C VAL A 16 -6.26 4.13 4.27
N GLY A 17 -5.52 4.89 3.45
CA GLY A 17 -4.32 4.38 2.78
C GLY A 17 -3.19 4.05 3.77
N ASN A 18 -2.90 4.95 4.71
CA ASN A 18 -1.82 4.76 5.68
C ASN A 18 -2.33 5.05 7.10
N LEU A 19 -2.40 4.02 7.94
CA LEU A 19 -2.79 4.14 9.34
C LEU A 19 -1.56 4.16 10.24
N TYR A 20 -1.43 5.21 11.05
CA TYR A 20 -0.37 5.36 12.03
C TYR A 20 -0.97 5.39 13.44
N LEU A 21 -0.55 4.47 14.31
CA LEU A 21 -1.02 4.38 15.68
C LEU A 21 0.05 4.88 16.64
N ASN A 22 -0.34 5.78 17.55
CA ASN A 22 0.51 6.32 18.62
C ASN A 22 1.81 7.00 18.14
N ARG A 23 1.78 7.59 16.93
CA ARG A 23 2.84 8.43 16.36
C ARG A 23 2.22 9.46 15.41
N LYS A 24 3.01 10.43 14.93
CA LYS A 24 2.58 11.38 13.89
C LYS A 24 2.23 10.62 12.59
N CYS A 25 1.28 11.15 11.82
CA CYS A 25 0.80 10.58 10.55
C CYS A 25 1.56 11.08 9.31
N THR A 26 2.67 11.79 9.50
CA THR A 26 3.54 12.32 8.44
C THR A 26 4.92 11.66 8.49
N GLY A 27 5.72 11.86 7.44
CA GLY A 27 7.10 11.35 7.37
C GLY A 27 7.17 9.86 7.01
N ALA A 28 6.39 9.44 6.00
CA ALA A 28 6.49 8.10 5.44
C ALA A 28 7.88 7.88 4.82
N LEU A 29 8.50 6.75 5.15
CA LEU A 29 9.84 6.38 4.65
C LEU A 29 9.73 5.43 3.45
N VAL A 30 10.44 5.75 2.37
CA VAL A 30 10.54 4.91 1.17
C VAL A 30 11.01 3.49 1.55
N GLY A 31 10.38 2.47 0.98
CA GLY A 31 10.68 1.06 1.24
C GLY A 31 10.16 0.50 2.56
N SER A 32 9.85 1.35 3.56
CA SER A 32 9.29 0.91 4.85
C SER A 32 7.79 1.14 4.95
N GLN A 33 7.32 2.30 4.47
CA GLN A 33 5.92 2.74 4.56
C GLN A 33 5.47 3.25 3.20
N PRO A 34 5.20 2.36 2.23
CA PRO A 34 4.66 2.76 0.93
C PRO A 34 3.43 3.66 1.12
N PHE A 35 3.45 4.82 0.48
CA PHE A 35 2.53 5.92 0.78
C PHE A 35 1.60 6.19 -0.39
N GLY A 36 0.31 6.32 -0.10
CA GLY A 36 -0.73 6.55 -1.09
C GLY A 36 -2.10 6.25 -0.51
N GLY A 37 -3.15 6.82 -1.08
CA GLY A 37 -4.53 6.59 -0.65
C GLY A 37 -5.48 6.50 -1.83
N PHE A 38 -6.75 6.22 -1.53
CA PHE A 38 -7.81 5.96 -2.49
C PHE A 38 -8.89 7.07 -2.48
N ASN A 39 -9.94 6.91 -3.27
CA ASN A 39 -11.03 7.88 -3.47
C ASN A 39 -10.50 9.23 -3.99
N MET A 40 -10.96 10.34 -3.43
CA MET A 40 -10.45 11.68 -3.79
C MET A 40 -9.00 11.92 -3.34
N SER A 41 -8.39 11.01 -2.56
CA SER A 41 -6.97 11.11 -2.16
C SER A 41 -6.01 10.50 -3.19
N GLY A 42 -6.51 9.77 -4.19
CA GLY A 42 -5.67 9.15 -5.22
C GLY A 42 -6.19 7.80 -5.72
N THR A 43 -5.34 7.11 -6.47
CA THR A 43 -5.64 5.82 -7.11
C THR A 43 -5.20 4.60 -6.32
N ASP A 44 -4.87 4.78 -5.04
CA ASP A 44 -4.20 3.79 -4.18
C ASP A 44 -2.83 3.32 -4.69
N SER A 45 -2.18 4.13 -5.52
CA SER A 45 -0.81 3.88 -5.94
C SER A 45 0.15 4.12 -4.76
N LYS A 46 0.79 3.05 -4.29
CA LYS A 46 1.66 3.07 -3.10
C LYS A 46 3.10 3.45 -3.45
N ALA A 47 3.35 4.74 -3.63
CA ALA A 47 4.68 5.26 -3.93
C ALA A 47 5.73 4.83 -2.90
N GLY A 48 6.92 4.45 -3.39
CA GLY A 48 7.99 3.91 -2.57
C GLY A 48 7.80 2.45 -2.11
N GLY A 49 6.72 1.78 -2.56
CA GLY A 49 6.53 0.33 -2.45
C GLY A 49 7.11 -0.45 -3.63
N LYS A 50 7.22 -1.77 -3.48
CA LYS A 50 7.82 -2.65 -4.49
C LYS A 50 6.98 -2.70 -5.76
N GLU A 51 5.67 -2.62 -5.60
CA GLU A 51 4.66 -2.75 -6.64
C GLU A 51 4.48 -1.46 -7.45
N TYR A 52 4.95 -0.32 -6.93
CA TYR A 52 4.69 0.99 -7.56
C TYR A 52 5.23 1.08 -8.99
N MET A 53 6.39 0.48 -9.24
CA MET A 53 6.99 0.49 -10.57
C MET A 53 6.16 -0.29 -11.59
N LEU A 54 5.38 -1.29 -11.15
CA LEU A 54 4.54 -2.09 -12.05
C LEU A 54 3.48 -1.24 -12.74
N LEU A 55 3.03 -0.14 -12.11
CA LEU A 55 2.07 0.81 -12.67
C LEU A 55 2.59 1.50 -13.94
N PHE A 56 3.91 1.49 -14.17
CA PHE A 56 4.57 2.11 -15.32
C PHE A 56 5.11 1.08 -16.32
N THR A 57 4.72 -0.19 -16.17
CA THR A 57 5.15 -1.29 -17.04
C THR A 57 3.96 -1.99 -17.67
N GLN A 58 4.19 -2.72 -18.76
CA GLN A 58 3.19 -3.58 -19.38
C GLN A 58 3.60 -5.04 -19.21
N ALA A 59 2.74 -5.83 -18.58
CA ALA A 59 2.95 -7.27 -18.45
C ALA A 59 2.91 -7.93 -19.84
N LYS A 60 3.84 -8.86 -20.08
CA LYS A 60 3.91 -9.67 -21.31
C LYS A 60 4.20 -11.11 -20.94
N LEU A 61 3.40 -12.03 -21.49
CA LEU A 61 3.63 -13.47 -21.41
C LEU A 61 4.09 -13.98 -22.78
N VAL A 62 5.11 -14.84 -22.78
CA VAL A 62 5.63 -15.53 -23.97
C VAL A 62 5.64 -17.01 -23.64
N SER A 63 5.08 -17.83 -24.54
CA SER A 63 5.05 -19.28 -24.42
C SER A 63 5.50 -19.90 -25.73
N GLU A 64 6.33 -20.92 -25.64
CA GLU A 64 6.87 -21.68 -26.77
C GLU A 64 6.55 -23.15 -26.58
N LYS A 65 5.96 -23.77 -27.61
CA LYS A 65 5.74 -25.21 -27.64
C LYS A 65 7.06 -25.91 -27.97
N ILE A 66 7.63 -26.61 -27.00
CA ILE A 66 8.75 -27.54 -27.23
C ILE A 66 8.21 -28.89 -27.70
N ASN A 67 8.72 -29.38 -28.84
CA ASN A 67 8.44 -30.73 -29.31
C ASN A 67 9.46 -31.67 -28.65
N TRP A 68 8.96 -32.59 -27.82
CA TRP A 68 9.68 -33.80 -27.46
C TRP A 68 9.42 -34.87 -28.49
#